data_AF-R5WCT6-F1
#
_entry.id   AF-R5WCT6-F1
#
_cell.length_a   1.000
_cell.length_b   1.000
_cell.length_c   1.000
_cell.angle_alpha   90.00
_cell.angle_beta   90.00
_cell.angle_gamma   90.00
#
_symmetry.space_group_name_H-M   'P 1'
#
loop_
_entity.id
_entity.type
_entity.pdbx_description
1 polymer ?
#
loop_
_entity_poly.entity_id
_entity_poly.type
_entity_poly.pdbx_seq_one_letter_code
_entity_poly.pdbx_strand_id
1 'polypeptide(L)'
;MYGTPAESLCYRFAEIDKKRFGEIKDVTDKGYYTNSYHVDVRERIDAFSKFEFESQFQVISSGGAISYVEVPNMQHNLPALEEVVKYIYDHIQYAEFNTKSDYCHECGFDGEIIVNDDLEWECPNCGNKDHDKMNVTRRTCGYLGENFWNVGKTKEINARVLHL
;
A
#
# COMPACT_ATOMS: atom_id res chain seq x y z
N MET A 1 -4.13 -4.06 -22.92
CA MET A 1 -4.17 -4.81 -21.64
C MET A 1 -4.43 -3.80 -20.52
N TYR A 2 -5.16 -4.17 -19.46
CA TYR A 2 -5.51 -3.23 -18.37
C TYR A 2 -5.12 -3.79 -17.01
N GLY A 3 -4.22 -3.10 -16.32
CA GLY A 3 -3.89 -3.33 -14.92
C GLY A 3 -5.07 -2.90 -14.06
N THR A 4 -5.95 -3.86 -13.74
CA THR A 4 -7.18 -3.58 -12.99
C THR A 4 -6.82 -3.14 -11.57
N PRO A 5 -7.40 -2.07 -11.00
CA PRO A 5 -7.14 -1.65 -9.61
C PRO A 5 -7.51 -2.70 -8.55
N ALA A 6 -8.50 -3.55 -8.85
CA ALA A 6 -8.87 -4.75 -8.09
C ALA A 6 -9.15 -4.55 -6.58
N GLU A 7 -9.57 -3.36 -6.13
CA GLU A 7 -9.74 -2.98 -4.71
C GLU A 7 -10.47 -4.02 -3.84
N SER A 8 -11.59 -4.55 -4.33
CA SER A 8 -12.34 -5.63 -3.68
C SER A 8 -12.09 -7.00 -4.32
N LEU A 9 -11.59 -7.02 -5.56
CA LEU A 9 -11.45 -8.23 -6.36
C LEU A 9 -10.28 -9.09 -5.90
N CYS A 10 -9.17 -8.48 -5.44
CA CYS A 10 -7.99 -9.22 -4.96
C CYS A 10 -8.33 -10.14 -3.78
N TYR A 11 -9.18 -9.69 -2.86
CA TYR A 11 -9.68 -10.49 -1.74
C TYR A 11 -10.68 -11.53 -2.19
N ARG A 12 -11.64 -11.14 -3.04
CA ARG A 12 -12.70 -12.02 -3.51
C ARG A 12 -12.13 -13.24 -4.25
N PHE A 13 -11.12 -13.04 -5.10
CA PHE A 13 -10.46 -14.16 -5.79
C PHE A 13 -9.67 -15.04 -4.83
N ALA A 14 -8.87 -14.47 -3.93
CA ALA A 14 -8.15 -15.25 -2.93
C ALA A 14 -9.09 -16.08 -2.05
N GLU A 15 -10.25 -15.56 -1.65
CA GLU A 15 -11.25 -16.29 -0.87
C GLU A 15 -11.89 -17.44 -1.66
N ILE A 16 -12.31 -17.19 -2.91
CA ILE A 16 -12.89 -18.21 -3.78
C ILE A 16 -11.89 -19.34 -4.05
N ASP A 17 -10.65 -18.99 -4.37
CA ASP A 17 -9.60 -19.96 -4.66
C ASP A 17 -9.19 -20.73 -3.42
N LYS A 18 -9.11 -20.08 -2.25
CA LYS A 18 -8.88 -20.76 -0.97
C LYS A 18 -9.98 -21.79 -0.66
N LYS A 19 -11.24 -21.46 -0.92
CA LYS A 19 -12.36 -22.41 -0.74
C LYS A 19 -12.25 -23.64 -1.65
N ARG A 20 -11.71 -23.46 -2.85
CA ARG A 20 -11.62 -24.53 -3.85
C ARG A 20 -10.35 -25.37 -3.72
N PHE A 21 -9.22 -24.74 -3.44
CA PHE A 21 -7.89 -25.34 -3.51
C PHE A 21 -7.18 -25.41 -2.14
N GLY A 22 -7.80 -24.87 -1.09
CA GLY A 22 -7.23 -24.82 0.25
C GLY A 22 -6.21 -23.70 0.43
N GLU A 23 -5.45 -23.79 1.51
CA GLU A 23 -4.34 -22.88 1.80
C GLU A 23 -3.11 -23.31 1.00
N ILE A 24 -2.64 -22.41 0.14
CA ILE A 24 -1.44 -22.54 -0.66
C ILE A 24 -0.48 -21.46 -0.19
N LYS A 25 0.71 -21.90 0.24
CA LYS A 25 1.75 -21.04 0.77
C LYS A 25 2.10 -19.92 -0.23
N ASP A 26 2.15 -18.69 0.26
CA ASP A 26 2.45 -17.46 -0.48
C ASP A 26 1.46 -17.11 -1.62
N VAL A 27 0.35 -17.82 -1.72
CA VAL A 27 -0.67 -17.62 -2.76
C VAL A 27 -2.02 -17.29 -2.12
N THR A 28 -2.70 -18.28 -1.51
CA THR A 28 -4.04 -18.10 -0.92
C THR A 28 -4.00 -17.94 0.60
N ASP A 29 -2.90 -18.30 1.25
CA ASP A 29 -2.70 -18.20 2.70
C ASP A 29 -2.70 -16.74 3.21
N LYS A 30 -2.11 -15.82 2.45
CA LYS A 30 -2.08 -14.38 2.74
C LYS A 30 -3.45 -13.70 2.60
N GLY A 31 -4.41 -14.35 1.95
CA GLY A 31 -5.80 -13.87 1.85
C GLY A 31 -6.04 -12.76 0.83
N TYR A 32 -5.05 -12.45 -0.01
CA TYR A 32 -5.18 -11.48 -1.11
C TYR A 32 -4.20 -11.80 -2.24
N TYR A 33 -4.51 -11.34 -3.44
CA TYR A 33 -3.57 -11.33 -4.57
C TYR A 33 -2.93 -9.96 -4.76
N THR A 34 -1.67 -9.99 -5.18
CA THR A 34 -0.92 -8.79 -5.56
C THR A 34 -1.52 -8.20 -6.84
N ASN A 35 -1.61 -6.87 -6.92
CA ASN A 35 -2.32 -6.22 -7.99
C ASN A 35 -1.53 -6.27 -9.31
N SER A 36 -2.14 -6.80 -10.37
CA SER A 36 -1.58 -6.77 -11.73
C SER A 36 -0.12 -7.26 -11.83
N TYR A 37 0.84 -6.37 -12.08
CA TYR A 37 2.26 -6.66 -12.22
C TYR A 37 3.10 -6.13 -11.05
N HIS A 38 2.46 -5.63 -9.99
CA HIS A 38 3.18 -5.06 -8.86
C HIS A 38 4.05 -6.10 -8.17
N VAL A 39 5.19 -5.66 -7.67
CA VAL A 39 6.00 -6.46 -6.75
C VAL A 39 5.18 -6.77 -5.49
N ASP A 40 5.33 -7.97 -4.93
CA ASP A 40 4.65 -8.36 -3.70
C ASP A 40 5.02 -7.38 -2.58
N VAL A 41 4.03 -6.88 -1.85
CA VAL A 41 4.21 -5.82 -0.85
C VAL A 41 5.11 -6.21 0.32
N ARG A 42 5.33 -7.52 0.51
CA ARG A 42 6.22 -8.10 1.52
C ARG A 42 7.69 -8.11 1.09
N GLU A 43 7.96 -7.92 -0.19
CA GLU A 43 9.31 -8.01 -0.76
C GLU A 43 10.15 -6.80 -0.36
N ARG A 44 11.36 -7.03 0.15
CA ARG A 44 12.27 -5.94 0.57
C ARG A 44 13.05 -5.45 -0.64
N ILE A 45 12.52 -4.42 -1.29
CA ILE A 45 13.07 -3.82 -2.51
C ILE A 45 13.12 -2.29 -2.38
N ASP A 46 14.16 -1.65 -2.91
CA ASP A 46 14.25 -0.20 -2.95
C ASP A 46 13.38 0.39 -4.07
N ALA A 47 13.07 1.70 -3.97
CA ALA A 47 12.17 2.38 -4.89
C ALA A 47 12.62 2.28 -6.36
N PHE A 48 13.92 2.41 -6.62
CA PHE A 48 14.47 2.43 -7.99
C PHE A 48 14.42 1.04 -8.61
N SER A 49 14.87 0.01 -7.88
CA SER A 49 14.79 -1.38 -8.33
C SER A 49 13.34 -1.82 -8.57
N LYS A 50 12.40 -1.38 -7.71
CA LYS A 50 10.97 -1.67 -7.88
C LYS A 50 10.42 -1.04 -9.16
N PHE A 51 10.72 0.23 -9.39
CA PHE A 51 10.29 0.92 -10.61
C PHE A 51 10.91 0.30 -11.86
N GLU A 52 12.20 -0.05 -11.85
CA GLU A 52 12.85 -0.71 -12.98
C GLU A 52 12.20 -2.05 -13.34
N PHE A 53 11.79 -2.83 -12.34
CA PHE A 53 11.05 -4.06 -12.60
C PHE A 53 9.65 -3.78 -13.18
N GLU A 54 8.90 -2.87 -12.56
CA GLU A 54 7.51 -2.61 -12.95
C GLU A 54 7.37 -1.86 -14.29
N SER A 55 8.35 -1.03 -14.67
CA SER A 55 8.37 -0.27 -15.92
C SER A 55 8.24 -1.17 -17.16
N GLN A 56 8.83 -2.37 -17.10
CA GLN A 56 8.79 -3.38 -18.17
C GLN A 56 7.34 -3.80 -18.53
N PHE A 57 6.44 -3.73 -17.56
CA PHE A 57 5.04 -4.10 -17.73
C PHE A 57 4.15 -2.90 -18.10
N GLN A 58 4.51 -1.68 -17.69
CA GLN A 58 3.73 -0.47 -18.02
C GLN A 58 3.59 -0.28 -19.53
N VAL A 59 4.67 -0.53 -20.28
CA VAL A 59 4.69 -0.46 -21.76
C VAL A 59 3.72 -1.47 -22.40
N ILE A 60 3.48 -2.60 -21.74
CA ILE A 60 2.59 -3.67 -22.24
C ILE A 60 1.13 -3.39 -21.84
N SER A 61 0.90 -2.77 -20.67
CA SER A 61 -0.42 -2.48 -20.11
C SER A 61 -1.02 -1.16 -20.60
N SER A 62 -1.15 -1.02 -21.92
CA SER A 62 -1.57 0.22 -22.60
C SER A 62 -2.97 0.76 -22.27
N GLY A 63 -3.86 -0.06 -21.70
CA GLY A 63 -5.19 0.37 -21.27
C GLY A 63 -5.20 1.05 -19.90
N GLY A 64 -4.11 0.96 -19.15
CA GLY A 64 -3.98 1.52 -17.80
C GLY A 64 -2.91 0.77 -17.00
N ALA A 65 -2.02 1.54 -16.39
CA ALA A 65 -0.88 1.08 -15.62
C ALA A 65 -0.56 2.16 -14.57
N ILE A 66 -0.10 1.75 -13.40
CA ILE A 66 0.40 2.63 -12.34
C ILE A 66 1.41 1.85 -11.49
N SER A 67 2.41 2.52 -10.95
CA SER A 67 3.35 1.96 -9.96
C SER A 67 3.30 2.77 -8.66
N TYR A 68 3.53 2.11 -7.54
CA TYR A 68 3.53 2.74 -6.22
C TYR A 68 4.86 2.53 -5.51
N VAL A 69 5.30 3.51 -4.73
CA VAL A 69 6.33 3.30 -3.70
C VAL A 69 5.82 3.83 -2.37
N GLU A 70 6.00 3.02 -1.33
CA GLU A 70 5.74 3.38 0.07
C GLU A 70 6.92 4.17 0.61
N VAL A 71 6.65 5.38 1.09
CA VAL A 71 7.66 6.32 1.60
C VAL A 71 7.25 6.81 2.99
N PRO A 72 8.21 7.12 3.89
CA PRO A 72 7.91 7.70 5.19
C PRO A 72 7.43 9.16 5.02
N ASN A 73 7.30 9.89 6.13
CA ASN A 73 7.10 11.33 6.06
C ASN A 73 8.36 12.00 5.46
N MET A 74 8.21 12.54 4.24
CA MET A 74 9.31 13.17 3.49
C MET A 74 9.41 14.69 3.69
N GLN A 75 8.62 15.31 4.58
CA GLN A 75 8.60 16.77 4.78
C GLN A 75 10.00 17.35 5.07
N HIS A 76 10.86 16.59 5.75
CA HIS A 76 12.22 17.00 6.10
C HIS A 76 13.31 16.43 5.18
N ASN A 77 12.93 15.73 4.10
CA ASN A 77 13.88 15.14 3.13
C ASN A 77 13.39 15.27 1.68
N LEU A 78 13.00 16.48 1.30
CA LEU A 78 12.57 16.81 -0.06
C LEU A 78 13.61 16.47 -1.15
N PRO A 79 14.94 16.62 -0.94
CA PRO A 79 15.92 16.24 -1.96
C PRO A 79 15.85 14.76 -2.35
N ALA A 80 15.60 13.86 -1.40
CA ALA A 80 15.43 12.44 -1.73
C ALA A 80 14.16 12.19 -2.57
N LEU A 81 13.07 12.89 -2.26
CA LEU A 81 11.83 12.80 -3.05
C LEU A 81 12.03 13.34 -4.47
N GLU A 82 12.82 14.41 -4.63
CA GLU A 82 13.17 14.99 -5.94
C GLU A 82 13.87 13.98 -6.84
N GLU A 83 14.85 13.23 -6.31
CA GLU A 83 15.57 12.21 -7.08
C GLU A 83 14.65 11.07 -7.55
N VAL A 84 13.67 10.68 -6.73
CA VAL A 84 12.69 9.66 -7.14
C VAL A 84 11.74 10.22 -8.21
N VAL A 85 11.33 11.48 -8.11
CA VAL A 85 10.52 12.14 -9.15
C VAL A 85 11.26 12.22 -10.49
N LYS A 86 12.55 12.55 -10.48
CA LYS A 86 13.39 12.54 -11.69
C LYS A 86 13.43 11.15 -12.31
N TYR A 87 13.64 10.11 -11.50
CA TYR A 87 13.61 8.73 -11.99
C TYR A 87 12.26 8.34 -12.59
N ILE A 88 11.15 8.70 -11.93
CA ILE A 88 9.81 8.45 -12.48
C ILE A 88 9.65 9.12 -13.84
N TYR A 89 10.08 10.37 -13.99
CA TYR A 89 9.99 11.12 -15.25
C TYR A 89 10.70 10.42 -16.41
N ASP A 90 11.87 9.83 -16.16
CA ASP A 90 12.68 9.21 -17.20
C ASP A 90 12.27 7.75 -17.50
N HIS A 91 11.66 7.04 -16.55
CA HIS A 91 11.51 5.58 -16.62
C HIS A 91 10.08 5.04 -16.45
N ILE A 92 9.13 5.83 -15.94
CA ILE A 92 7.82 5.33 -15.52
C ILE A 92 6.69 6.15 -16.15
N GLN A 93 5.71 5.47 -16.74
CA GLN A 93 4.58 6.11 -17.40
C GLN A 93 3.62 6.77 -16.40
N TYR A 94 3.34 6.10 -15.29
CA TYR A 94 2.53 6.66 -14.20
C TYR A 94 2.93 6.02 -12.86
N ALA A 95 3.24 6.86 -11.88
CA ALA A 95 3.55 6.43 -10.53
C ALA A 95 3.07 7.41 -9.46
N GLU A 96 2.91 6.89 -8.25
CA GLU A 96 2.48 7.64 -7.08
C GLU A 96 3.27 7.25 -5.83
N PHE A 97 3.38 8.21 -4.91
CA PHE A 97 3.91 7.99 -3.57
C PHE A 97 2.79 7.66 -2.60
N ASN A 98 2.99 6.58 -1.84
CA ASN A 98 2.15 6.25 -0.70
C ASN A 98 2.86 6.73 0.56
N THR A 99 2.29 7.75 1.18
CA THR A 99 2.72 8.26 2.47
C THR A 99 1.61 8.05 3.48
N LYS A 100 1.98 7.85 4.74
CA LYS A 100 1.03 7.64 5.84
C LYS A 100 0.76 8.99 6.48
N SER A 101 -0.40 9.57 6.15
CA SER A 101 -0.85 10.86 6.66
C SER A 101 -1.90 10.64 7.74
N ASP A 102 -1.43 10.53 8.97
CA ASP A 102 -2.28 10.15 10.11
C ASP A 102 -2.21 11.19 11.22
N TYR A 103 -3.34 11.38 11.90
CA TYR A 103 -3.46 12.36 12.96
C TYR A 103 -4.41 11.89 14.07
N CYS A 104 -3.97 12.02 15.33
CA CYS A 104 -4.79 11.74 16.50
C CYS A 104 -5.39 13.02 17.07
N HIS A 105 -6.72 13.15 17.04
CA HIS A 105 -7.43 14.33 17.56
C HIS A 105 -7.44 14.43 19.08
N GLU A 106 -7.18 13.34 19.80
CA GLU A 106 -7.12 13.30 21.27
C GLU A 106 -5.81 13.89 21.84
N CYS A 107 -4.67 13.56 21.24
CA CYS A 107 -3.35 13.96 21.77
C CYS A 107 -2.52 14.82 20.82
N GLY A 108 -2.99 15.06 19.60
CA GLY A 108 -2.26 15.83 18.57
C GLY A 108 -1.08 15.09 17.95
N PHE A 109 -1.01 13.76 18.09
CA PHE A 109 0.04 12.97 17.44
C PHE A 109 -0.11 13.04 15.91
N ASP A 110 0.95 13.49 15.24
CA ASP A 110 1.09 13.62 13.79
C ASP A 110 2.17 12.64 13.33
N GLY A 111 1.74 11.47 12.89
CA GLY A 111 2.60 10.31 12.64
C GLY A 111 1.79 9.03 12.48
N GLU A 112 2.44 7.94 12.06
CA GLU A 112 1.77 6.69 11.72
C GLU A 112 0.97 6.09 12.90
N ILE A 113 -0.35 5.95 12.72
CA ILE A 113 -1.22 5.18 13.61
C ILE A 113 -1.00 3.69 13.29
N ILE A 114 -0.84 2.89 14.34
CA ILE A 114 -0.48 1.48 14.24
C ILE A 114 -1.71 0.59 14.30
N VAL A 115 -1.57 -0.64 13.80
CA VAL A 115 -2.53 -1.72 14.03
C VAL A 115 -1.98 -2.60 15.13
N ASN A 116 -2.71 -2.77 16.24
CA ASN A 116 -2.29 -3.59 17.37
C ASN A 116 -2.51 -5.10 17.13
N ASP A 117 -2.15 -5.93 18.12
CA ASP A 117 -2.26 -7.40 18.02
C ASP A 117 -3.70 -7.90 17.82
N ASP A 118 -4.70 -7.11 18.22
CA ASP A 118 -6.13 -7.39 18.05
C ASP A 118 -6.67 -6.93 16.68
N LEU A 119 -5.79 -6.45 15.79
CA LEU A 119 -6.13 -5.85 14.48
C LEU A 119 -6.96 -4.56 14.58
N GLU A 120 -6.87 -3.86 15.71
CA GLU A 120 -7.49 -2.54 15.91
C GLU A 120 -6.48 -1.42 15.66
N TRP A 121 -6.96 -0.28 15.17
CA TRP A 121 -6.13 0.90 14.99
C TRP A 121 -5.96 1.62 16.32
N GLU A 122 -4.72 1.95 16.65
CA GLU A 122 -4.36 2.49 17.95
C GLU A 122 -3.31 3.59 17.81
N CYS A 123 -3.55 4.73 18.45
CA CYS A 123 -2.56 5.79 18.53
C CYS A 123 -1.36 5.34 19.39
N PRO A 124 -0.14 5.29 18.85
CA PRO A 124 1.03 4.82 19.60
C PRO A 124 1.46 5.78 20.72
N ASN A 125 0.97 7.02 20.69
CA ASN A 125 1.32 8.04 21.69
C ASN A 125 0.39 8.03 22.92
N CYS A 126 -0.92 7.84 22.73
CA CYS A 126 -1.90 7.93 23.83
C CYS A 126 -2.81 6.70 23.98
N GLY A 127 -2.71 5.70 23.11
CA GLY A 127 -3.57 4.53 23.12
C GLY A 127 -5.01 4.80 22.66
N ASN A 128 -5.29 5.96 22.03
CA ASN A 128 -6.61 6.23 21.49
C ASN A 128 -7.00 5.17 20.44
N LYS A 129 -8.16 4.56 20.63
CA LYS A 129 -8.79 3.61 19.71
C LYS A 129 -10.12 4.15 19.16
N ASP A 130 -10.52 5.36 19.56
CA ASP A 130 -11.72 6.02 19.06
C ASP A 130 -11.49 6.49 17.63
N HIS A 131 -12.14 5.78 16.71
CA HIS A 131 -12.09 5.98 15.27
C HIS A 131 -12.58 7.38 14.86
N ASP A 132 -13.55 7.97 15.55
CA ASP A 132 -14.06 9.32 15.25
C ASP A 132 -13.06 10.41 15.65
N LYS A 133 -12.02 10.03 16.40
CA LYS A 133 -10.97 10.92 16.90
C LYS A 133 -9.59 10.55 16.34
N MET A 134 -9.56 9.85 15.22
CA MET A 134 -8.36 9.60 14.44
C MET A 134 -8.63 9.77 12.96
N ASN A 135 -7.71 10.44 12.28
CA ASN A 135 -7.62 10.38 10.83
C ASN A 135 -6.55 9.34 10.49
N VAL A 136 -6.96 8.24 9.88
CA VAL A 136 -6.04 7.26 9.31
C VAL A 136 -6.24 7.27 7.80
N THR A 137 -5.24 7.76 7.06
CA THR A 137 -5.33 7.87 5.61
C THR A 137 -4.36 6.89 4.98
N ARG A 138 -4.89 5.98 4.14
CA ARG A 138 -4.07 5.05 3.36
C ARG A 138 -4.51 5.05 1.91
N ARG A 139 -3.54 4.87 1.02
CA ARG A 139 -3.82 4.54 -0.39
C ARG A 139 -3.96 3.05 -0.54
N THR A 140 -5.13 2.60 -0.97
CA THR A 140 -5.44 1.18 -1.09
C THR A 140 -4.95 0.62 -2.42
N CYS A 141 -5.64 0.94 -3.52
CA CYS A 141 -5.32 0.47 -4.87
C CYS A 141 -5.53 1.58 -5.92
N GLY A 142 -5.37 2.85 -5.53
CA GLY A 142 -5.46 3.99 -6.44
C GLY A 142 -5.91 5.27 -5.77
N TYR A 143 -6.84 5.17 -4.82
CA TYR A 143 -7.43 6.32 -4.16
C TYR A 143 -7.01 6.41 -2.69
N LEU A 144 -6.94 7.64 -2.19
CA LEU A 144 -6.87 7.89 -0.76
C LEU A 144 -8.24 7.59 -0.16
N GLY A 145 -8.26 6.65 0.77
CA GLY A 145 -9.41 6.40 1.62
C GLY A 145 -9.11 6.92 3.01
N GLU A 146 -10.08 7.60 3.58
CA GLU A 146 -10.29 7.63 5.02
C GLU A 146 -11.31 6.52 5.32
N ASN A 147 -11.24 5.93 6.50
CA ASN A 147 -12.05 4.81 7.01
C ASN A 147 -11.36 3.44 7.03
N PHE A 148 -11.42 2.85 8.21
CA PHE A 148 -11.00 1.52 8.62
C PHE A 148 -11.39 0.44 7.59
N TRP A 149 -10.37 -0.21 7.02
CA TRP A 149 -10.53 -1.17 5.93
C TRP A 149 -10.92 -2.57 6.42
N ASN A 150 -11.39 -3.41 5.50
CA ASN A 150 -11.66 -4.82 5.78
C ASN A 150 -10.38 -5.56 6.23
N VAL A 151 -10.56 -6.70 6.91
CA VAL A 151 -9.46 -7.49 7.50
C VAL A 151 -8.37 -7.85 6.49
N GLY A 152 -8.75 -8.23 5.26
CA GLY A 152 -7.78 -8.57 4.22
C GLY A 152 -6.92 -7.37 3.84
N LYS A 153 -7.54 -6.19 3.70
CA LYS A 153 -6.84 -4.96 3.33
C LYS A 153 -5.98 -4.42 4.45
N THR A 154 -6.46 -4.50 5.69
CA THR A 154 -5.64 -4.18 6.87
C THR A 154 -4.40 -5.07 6.92
N LYS A 155 -4.53 -6.38 6.64
CA LYS A 155 -3.38 -7.29 6.55
C LYS A 155 -2.40 -6.95 5.43
N GLU A 156 -2.91 -6.59 4.25
CA GLU A 156 -2.07 -6.20 3.11
C GLU A 156 -1.31 -4.90 3.42
N ILE A 157 -2.00 -3.87 3.92
CA ILE A 157 -1.39 -2.59 4.30
C ILE A 157 -0.33 -2.79 5.39
N ASN A 158 -0.62 -3.61 6.41
CA ASN A 158 0.32 -3.91 7.49
C ASN A 158 1.56 -4.69 7.02
N ALA A 159 1.47 -5.38 5.87
CA ALA A 159 2.57 -6.15 5.31
C ALA A 159 3.49 -5.32 4.40
N ARG A 160 3.13 -4.08 4.06
CA ARG A 160 3.89 -3.21 3.17
C ARG A 160 5.23 -2.80 3.77
N VAL A 161 6.29 -2.96 2.99
CA VAL A 161 7.61 -2.42 3.34
C VAL A 161 7.78 -0.99 2.83
N LEU A 162 8.60 -0.20 3.52
CA LEU A 162 9.07 1.10 3.02
C LEU A 162 10.17 0.89 1.98
N HIS A 163 10.18 1.73 0.95
CA HIS A 163 11.15 1.68 -0.15
C HIS A 163 12.22 2.77 -0.07
N LEU A 164 12.05 3.72 0.86
CA LEU A 164 12.96 4.82 1.19
C LEU A 164 13.20 4.88 2.70
#